data_AF-A0A2Z6QYZ1-F1
#
_entry.id   AF-A0A2Z6QYZ1-F1
#
_cell.length_a   1.000
_cell.length_b   1.000
_cell.length_c   1.000
_cell.angle_alpha   90.00
_cell.angle_beta   90.00
_cell.angle_gamma   90.00
#
_symmetry.space_group_name_H-M   'P 1'
#
loop_
_entity.id
_entity.type
_entity.pdbx_description
1 polymer ?
#
loop_
_entity_poly.entity_id
_entity_poly.type
_entity_poly.pdbx_seq_one_letter_code
_entity_poly.pdbx_strand_id
1 'polypeptide(L)'
;MAFYSCSYTYIDGRVCEKKCYRKEGCHIHWKRRTRIPCGECGTPTASSYGMCTKHAGKYYSKANYDKNKLQDKKRDQASRVIQKYV
;
A
#
# COMPACT_ATOMS: atom_id res chain seq x y z
N MET A 1 1.66 -35.86 1.36
CA MET A 1 2.02 -34.43 1.24
C MET A 1 0.77 -33.65 0.85
N ALA A 2 0.32 -32.71 1.67
CA ALA A 2 -0.82 -31.87 1.32
C ALA A 2 -0.38 -30.81 0.29
N PHE A 3 -1.05 -30.78 -0.86
CA PHE A 3 -0.88 -29.70 -1.84
C PHE A 3 -1.87 -28.59 -1.52
N TYR A 4 -1.38 -27.37 -1.32
CA TYR A 4 -2.18 -26.17 -1.18
C TYR A 4 -2.33 -25.48 -2.53
N SER A 5 -3.46 -24.82 -2.78
CA SER A 5 -3.63 -23.93 -3.93
C SER A 5 -3.24 -22.51 -3.54
N CYS A 6 -2.53 -21.80 -4.43
CA CYS A 6 -2.20 -20.41 -4.21
C CYS A 6 -3.45 -19.51 -4.34
N SER A 7 -3.88 -18.91 -3.22
CA SER A 7 -5.05 -18.02 -3.13
C SER A 7 -4.81 -16.59 -3.61
N TYR A 8 -3.67 -16.31 -4.24
CA TYR A 8 -3.34 -14.96 -4.69
C TYR A 8 -4.27 -14.51 -5.82
N THR A 9 -4.94 -13.37 -5.64
CA THR A 9 -5.82 -12.73 -6.61
C THR A 9 -5.08 -11.67 -7.44
N TYR A 10 -5.21 -11.77 -8.76
CA TYR A 10 -4.75 -10.75 -9.70
C TYR A 10 -5.75 -9.57 -9.74
N ILE A 11 -5.32 -8.47 -10.35
CA ILE A 11 -6.18 -7.27 -10.54
C ILE A 11 -7.40 -7.62 -11.40
N ASP A 12 -7.23 -8.54 -12.35
CA ASP A 12 -8.29 -9.02 -13.24
C ASP A 12 -9.26 -10.00 -12.56
N GLY A 13 -9.15 -10.20 -11.24
CA GLY A 13 -9.98 -11.14 -10.47
C GLY A 13 -9.59 -12.61 -10.62
N ARG A 14 -8.63 -12.93 -11.50
CA ARG A 14 -8.10 -14.30 -11.64
C ARG A 14 -7.38 -14.73 -10.37
N VAL A 15 -7.53 -15.98 -9.98
CA VAL A 15 -6.76 -16.59 -8.88
C VAL A 15 -5.58 -17.37 -9.48
N CYS A 16 -4.44 -17.36 -8.80
CA CYS A 16 -3.24 -18.06 -9.29
C CYS A 16 -3.42 -19.59 -9.35
N GLU A 17 -4.10 -20.17 -8.35
CA GLU A 17 -4.48 -21.59 -8.22
C GLU A 17 -3.37 -22.63 -8.38
N LYS A 18 -2.11 -22.20 -8.57
CA LYS A 18 -0.95 -23.08 -8.68
C LYS A 18 -0.85 -23.95 -7.43
N LYS A 19 -0.59 -25.25 -7.65
CA LYS A 19 -0.29 -26.20 -6.57
C LYS A 19 1.03 -25.82 -5.91
N CYS A 20 1.02 -25.76 -4.59
CA CYS A 20 2.10 -25.28 -3.75
C CYS A 20 2.24 -26.19 -2.52
N TYR A 21 3.45 -26.28 -1.99
CA TYR A 21 3.71 -27.01 -0.75
C TYR A 21 3.45 -26.16 0.51
N ARG A 22 3.34 -24.83 0.36
CA ARG A 22 3.14 -23.88 1.47
C ARG A 22 1.71 -23.36 1.50
N LYS A 23 1.16 -23.19 2.71
CA LYS A 23 -0.14 -22.52 2.93
C LYS A 23 -0.15 -21.05 2.51
N GLU A 24 0.98 -20.36 2.68
CA GLU A 24 1.09 -18.92 2.42
C GLU A 24 0.98 -18.55 0.94
N GLY A 25 1.30 -19.48 0.03
CA GLY A 25 1.20 -19.27 -1.41
C GLY A 25 2.35 -19.89 -2.19
N CYS A 26 2.37 -19.63 -3.50
CA CYS A 26 3.40 -20.15 -4.39
C CYS A 26 4.76 -19.45 -4.16
N HIS A 27 5.83 -20.01 -4.72
CA HIS A 27 7.17 -19.42 -4.66
C HIS A 27 7.23 -17.96 -5.15
N ILE A 28 6.28 -17.53 -5.99
CA ILE A 28 6.17 -16.14 -6.47
C ILE A 28 5.34 -15.28 -5.51
N HIS A 29 4.34 -15.85 -4.83
CA HIS A 29 3.33 -15.10 -4.08
C HIS A 29 3.45 -15.22 -2.55
N TRP A 30 4.28 -16.10 -2.02
CA TRP A 30 4.41 -16.32 -0.57
C TRP A 30 4.82 -15.07 0.23
N LYS A 31 5.59 -14.15 -0.36
CA LYS A 31 5.94 -12.84 0.23
C LYS A 31 5.12 -11.67 -0.33
N ARG A 32 4.17 -11.94 -1.23
CA ARG A 32 3.44 -10.89 -1.92
C ARG A 32 2.27 -10.44 -1.05
N ARG A 33 2.14 -9.13 -0.86
CA ARG A 33 1.01 -8.55 -0.13
C ARG A 33 -0.30 -8.91 -0.82
N THR A 34 -1.25 -9.46 -0.07
CA THR A 34 -2.62 -9.70 -0.52
C THR A 34 -3.24 -8.40 -1.01
N ARG A 35 -3.91 -8.44 -2.16
CA ARG A 35 -4.60 -7.27 -2.71
C ARG A 35 -5.86 -7.02 -1.90
N ILE A 36 -6.02 -5.78 -1.45
CA ILE A 36 -7.20 -5.34 -0.71
C ILE A 36 -8.19 -4.79 -1.75
N PRO A 37 -9.47 -5.20 -1.74
CA PRO A 37 -10.48 -4.60 -2.60
C PRO A 37 -10.64 -3.11 -2.29
N CYS A 38 -10.89 -2.30 -3.30
CA CYS A 38 -11.20 -0.89 -3.11
C CYS A 38 -12.51 -0.76 -2.31
N GLY A 39 -12.52 0.07 -1.27
CA GLY A 39 -13.72 0.30 -0.45
C GLY A 39 -14.94 0.83 -1.23
N GLU A 40 -14.74 1.53 -2.34
CA GLU A 40 -15.84 2.12 -3.12
C GLU A 40 -16.27 1.25 -4.30
N CYS A 41 -15.33 0.65 -5.04
CA CYS A 41 -15.65 -0.10 -6.26
C CYS A 41 -15.40 -1.61 -6.18
N GLY A 42 -14.91 -2.12 -5.05
CA GLY A 42 -14.61 -3.55 -4.86
C GLY A 42 -13.43 -4.08 -5.70
N THR A 43 -12.86 -3.27 -6.59
CA THR A 43 -11.77 -3.71 -7.47
C THR A 43 -10.52 -4.03 -6.65
N PRO A 44 -9.91 -5.22 -6.82
CA PRO A 44 -8.68 -5.58 -6.11
C PRO A 44 -7.57 -4.57 -6.44
N THR A 45 -7.07 -3.90 -5.40
CA THR A 45 -6.12 -2.81 -5.59
C THR A 45 -4.77 -3.13 -4.96
N ALA A 46 -3.72 -2.66 -5.63
CA ALA A 46 -2.34 -2.63 -5.14
C ALA A 46 -2.03 -1.50 -4.16
N SER A 47 -2.95 -0.54 -4.01
CA SER A 47 -2.76 0.68 -3.23
C SER A 47 -2.68 0.37 -1.75
N SER A 48 -1.72 0.98 -1.07
CA SER A 48 -1.57 0.86 0.37
C SER A 48 -2.76 1.45 1.14
N TYR A 49 -3.49 2.40 0.53
CA TYR A 49 -4.64 3.07 1.12
C TYR A 49 -5.94 2.27 1.02
N GLY A 50 -5.92 1.07 0.43
CA GLY A 50 -7.14 0.27 0.23
C GLY A 50 -8.12 0.91 -0.77
N MET A 51 -7.64 1.81 -1.63
CA MET A 51 -8.46 2.56 -2.59
C MET A 51 -7.85 2.45 -3.98
N CYS A 52 -8.69 2.21 -5.00
CA CYS A 52 -8.26 2.16 -6.40
C CYS A 52 -7.71 3.51 -6.85
N THR A 53 -6.94 3.53 -7.95
CA THR A 53 -6.31 4.76 -8.45
C THR A 53 -7.32 5.89 -8.70
N LYS A 54 -8.55 5.56 -9.11
CA LYS A 54 -9.64 6.53 -9.32
C LYS A 54 -10.12 7.15 -8.00
N HIS A 55 -10.26 6.37 -6.93
CA HIS A 55 -10.77 6.83 -5.63
C HIS A 55 -9.67 7.25 -4.65
N ALA A 56 -8.41 6.95 -4.95
CA ALA A 56 -7.29 7.28 -4.07
C ALA A 56 -6.94 8.78 -4.06
N GLY A 57 -7.44 9.57 -5.02
CA GLY A 57 -7.10 10.98 -5.17
C GLY A 57 -7.22 11.79 -3.87
N LYS A 58 -8.38 11.70 -3.19
CA LYS A 58 -8.62 12.39 -1.91
C LYS A 58 -7.62 12.00 -0.82
N TYR A 59 -7.26 10.72 -0.76
CA TYR A 59 -6.31 10.19 0.23
C TYR A 59 -4.88 10.68 -0.06
N TYR A 60 -4.48 10.69 -1.33
CA TYR A 60 -3.20 11.25 -1.74
C TYR A 60 -3.10 12.75 -1.44
N SER A 61 -4.15 13.53 -1.74
CA SER A 61 -4.18 14.97 -1.44
C SER A 61 -4.02 15.24 0.06
N LYS A 62 -4.73 14.49 0.91
CA LYS A 62 -4.61 14.62 2.38
C LYS A 62 -3.21 14.25 2.86
N ALA A 63 -2.67 13.11 2.43
CA ALA A 63 -1.33 12.68 2.79
C ALA A 63 -0.26 13.69 2.33
N ASN A 64 -0.45 14.33 1.18
CA ASN A 64 0.45 15.36 0.67
C ASN A 64 0.40 16.63 1.51
N TYR A 65 -0.80 17.08 1.89
CA TYR A 65 -0.98 18.22 2.79
C TYR A 65 -0.29 17.98 4.14
N ASP A 66 -0.49 16.82 4.75
CA ASP A 66 0.12 16.46 6.03
C ASP A 66 1.65 16.42 5.94
N LYS A 67 2.20 15.89 4.84
CA LYS A 67 3.65 15.89 4.57
C LYS A 67 4.21 17.30 4.43
N ASN A 68 3.55 18.18 3.68
CA ASN A 68 3.99 19.56 3.50
C ASN A 68 3.97 20.30 4.84
N LYS A 69 2.89 20.17 5.61
CA LYS A 69 2.79 20.77 6.95
C LYS A 69 3.90 20.29 7.89
N LEU A 70 4.27 19.02 7.84
CA LEU A 70 5.40 18.48 8.61
C LEU A 70 6.74 19.04 8.13
N GLN A 71 6.91 19.25 6.82
CA GLN A 71 8.12 19.87 6.28
C GLN A 71 8.25 21.34 6.70
N ASP A 72 7.17 22.11 6.65
CA ASP A 72 7.19 23.51 7.10
C ASP A 72 7.57 23.60 8.57
N LYS A 73 6.99 22.76 9.44
CA LYS A 73 7.40 22.67 10.86
C LYS A 73 8.88 22.34 11.04
N LYS A 74 9.43 21.43 10.22
CA LYS A 74 10.85 21.08 10.26
C LYS A 74 11.73 22.25 9.81
N ARG A 75 11.30 23.01 8.80
CA ARG A 75 11.99 24.22 8.31
C ARG A 75 11.98 25.32 9.37
N ASP A 76 10.84 25.57 10.00
CA ASP A 76 10.71 26.54 11.10
C ASP A 76 11.60 26.15 12.29
N GLN A 77 11.61 24.87 12.65
CA GLN A 77 12.48 24.36 13.71
C GLN A 77 13.96 24.54 13.33
N ALA A 78 14.36 24.20 12.11
CA ALA A 78 15.72 24.39 11.63
C ALA A 78 16.13 25.88 11.63
N SER A 79 15.24 26.78 11.20
CA SER A 79 15.49 28.22 11.22
C SER A 79 15.68 28.76 12.64
N ARG A 80 14.86 28.33 13.60
CA ARG A 80 15.01 28.69 15.03
C ARG A 80 16.32 28.17 15.62
N VAL A 81 16.71 26.95 15.25
CA VAL A 81 18.00 26.38 15.67
C VAL A 81 19.14 27.22 15.12
N ILE A 82 19.15 27.54 13.82
CA ILE A 82 20.18 28.40 13.19
C ILE A 82 20.28 29.76 13.90
N GLN A 83 19.14 30.42 14.16
CA GLN A 83 19.12 31.72 14.84
C GLN A 83 19.65 31.66 16.27
N LYS A 84 19.66 30.50 16.93
CA LYS A 84 20.25 30.33 18.27
C LYS A 84 21.78 30.26 18.25
N TYR A 85 22.38 29.94 17.10
CA TYR A 85 23.83 29.77 16.93
C TYR A 85 24.50 30.94 16.19
N VAL A 86 23.75 32.00 15.86
CA VAL A 86 24.23 33.28 15.31
C VAL A 86 24.07 34.34 16.39
#